data_AF-A0A2E1J9M5-F1
#
_entry.id   AF-A0A2E1J9M5-F1
#
_cell.length_a   1.000
_cell.length_b   1.000
_cell.length_c   1.000
_cell.angle_alpha   90.00
_cell.angle_beta   90.00
_cell.angle_gamma   90.00
#
_symmetry.space_group_name_H-M   'P 1'
#
loop_
_entity.id
_entity.type
_entity.pdbx_description
1 polymer ?
#
loop_
_entity_poly.entity_id
_entity_poly.type
_entity_poly.pdbx_seq_one_letter_code
_entity_poly.pdbx_strand_id
1 'polypeptide(L)'
;MSEDSQILFGLYVPPHPQPLLSPDANAGYANLRAAFETCRKRIEESDADLIIVYSTTWPSVVGHQIQALKESIWTHVDDDFHYLGSMPYNFQIDSDFSHEYCSAAEKRGLHARTVEYEGFPIDTGSVVALSLLNPDNRIPACIVSSNMYANRSETIVLGKAANDALVSQGKKAVVVVVSSLSNRMFTEHIDPSEDRIHSSKDNEWNEKILEFFADGRLEDLSQLSREIHGQIRVQKVVAYKPAWWLAASMGQHNNYDGEVLAYEALHGSGGAVIQLTPSSGSFGDKEFDEDDVEYYQGDRNVLNKGNH
;
A
#
# COMPACT_ATOMS: atom_id res chain seq x y z
N MET A 1 -20.14 -14.35 8.95
CA MET A 1 -19.02 -15.28 8.74
C MET A 1 -18.95 -15.57 7.24
N SER A 2 -18.14 -14.83 6.50
CA SER A 2 -17.74 -15.25 5.15
C SER A 2 -16.54 -16.18 5.34
N GLU A 3 -16.80 -17.48 5.30
CA GLU A 3 -15.75 -18.49 5.28
C GLU A 3 -14.92 -18.29 4.00
N ASP A 4 -13.61 -18.13 4.22
CA ASP A 4 -12.48 -18.00 3.29
C ASP A 4 -12.34 -16.67 2.52
N SER A 5 -11.90 -15.62 3.23
CA SER A 5 -11.19 -14.50 2.59
C SER A 5 -10.03 -15.04 1.74
N GLN A 6 -9.95 -14.60 0.48
CA GLN A 6 -8.83 -14.94 -0.40
C GLN A 6 -7.53 -14.25 0.02
N ILE A 7 -7.58 -13.27 0.92
CA ILE A 7 -6.39 -12.56 1.40
C ILE A 7 -5.93 -13.17 2.71
N LEU A 8 -4.70 -13.69 2.71
CA LEU A 8 -4.11 -14.38 3.86
C LEU A 8 -3.62 -13.40 4.93
N PHE A 9 -2.99 -12.31 4.51
CA PHE A 9 -2.60 -11.19 5.35
C PHE A 9 -2.24 -9.99 4.47
N GLY A 10 -2.22 -8.81 5.09
CA GLY A 10 -1.81 -7.56 4.47
C GLY A 10 -0.51 -7.04 5.08
N LEU A 11 0.29 -6.39 4.24
CA LEU A 11 1.52 -5.71 4.64
C LEU A 11 1.43 -4.22 4.30
N TYR A 12 1.94 -3.38 5.18
CA TYR A 12 2.19 -1.96 4.91
C TYR A 12 3.70 -1.73 5.03
N VAL A 13 4.33 -1.25 3.97
CA VAL A 13 5.80 -1.15 3.87
C VAL A 13 6.26 0.18 3.26
N PRO A 14 7.44 0.70 3.64
CA PRO A 14 7.92 1.97 3.11
C PRO A 14 8.40 1.86 1.66
N PRO A 15 8.28 2.92 0.85
CA PRO A 15 8.75 2.94 -0.54
C PRO A 15 10.26 3.17 -0.68
N HIS A 16 10.91 3.69 0.37
CA HIS A 16 12.25 4.24 0.23
C HIS A 16 13.33 3.15 0.09
N PRO A 17 14.41 3.40 -0.66
CA PRO A 17 15.37 2.37 -1.03
C PRO A 17 16.42 2.04 0.03
N GLN A 18 16.53 2.81 1.12
CA GLN A 18 17.59 2.64 2.14
C GLN A 18 17.62 1.22 2.75
N PRO A 19 16.49 0.57 3.10
CA PRO A 19 16.51 -0.81 3.61
C PRO A 19 17.02 -1.83 2.56
N LEU A 20 16.91 -1.51 1.27
CA LEU A 20 17.41 -2.35 0.18
C LEU A 20 18.89 -2.09 -0.12
N LEU A 21 19.27 -0.81 -0.31
CA LEU A 21 20.56 -0.41 -0.87
C LEU A 21 21.63 -0.08 0.18
N SER A 22 21.23 0.36 1.37
CA SER A 22 22.15 0.82 2.41
C SER A 22 21.72 0.42 3.82
N PRO A 23 21.33 -0.85 4.09
CA PRO A 23 20.83 -1.26 5.39
C PRO A 23 21.85 -1.05 6.52
N ASP A 24 23.15 -1.15 6.21
CA ASP A 24 24.22 -1.02 7.22
C ASP A 24 24.59 0.43 7.55
N ALA A 25 24.00 1.42 6.86
CA ALA A 25 24.33 2.83 7.05
C ALA A 25 23.67 3.45 8.31
N ASN A 26 22.55 2.89 8.78
CA ASN A 26 21.83 3.33 9.97
C ASN A 26 21.14 2.12 10.62
N ALA A 27 21.13 2.04 11.95
CA ALA A 27 20.51 0.94 12.69
C ALA A 27 19.01 0.76 12.37
N GLY A 28 18.27 1.85 12.18
CA GLY A 28 16.88 1.83 11.75
C GLY A 28 16.69 1.28 10.33
N TYR A 29 17.63 1.54 9.40
CA TYR A 29 17.55 0.95 8.06
C TYR A 29 17.73 -0.58 8.13
N ALA A 30 18.65 -1.05 8.98
CA ALA A 30 18.83 -2.47 9.27
C ALA A 30 17.59 -3.08 9.96
N ASN A 31 16.95 -2.38 10.89
CA ASN A 31 15.72 -2.83 11.55
C ASN A 31 14.58 -3.01 10.54
N LEU A 32 14.37 -2.02 9.66
CA LEU A 32 13.40 -2.13 8.57
C LEU A 32 13.72 -3.31 7.64
N ARG A 33 14.99 -3.50 7.28
CA ARG A 33 15.44 -4.64 6.47
C ARG A 33 15.12 -5.98 7.14
N ALA A 34 15.37 -6.10 8.45
CA ALA A 34 15.05 -7.31 9.22
C ALA A 34 13.54 -7.56 9.31
N ALA A 35 12.73 -6.50 9.39
CA ALA A 35 11.28 -6.60 9.36
C ALA A 35 10.77 -7.09 7.99
N PHE A 36 11.28 -6.54 6.89
CA PHE A 36 11.00 -7.05 5.53
C PHE A 36 11.37 -8.54 5.39
N GLU A 37 12.52 -8.95 5.92
CA GLU A 37 12.97 -10.35 5.92
C GLU A 37 12.01 -11.27 6.71
N THR A 38 11.43 -10.77 7.81
CA THR A 38 10.41 -11.51 8.56
C THR A 38 9.13 -11.67 7.73
N CYS A 39 8.68 -10.60 7.07
CA CYS A 39 7.51 -10.66 6.17
C CYS A 39 7.76 -11.58 4.97
N ARG A 40 8.97 -11.57 4.38
CA ARG A 40 9.37 -12.50 3.31
C ARG A 40 9.19 -13.95 3.74
N LYS A 41 9.71 -14.34 4.91
CA LYS A 41 9.54 -15.69 5.43
C LYS A 41 8.07 -16.07 5.61
N ARG A 42 7.24 -15.14 6.11
CA ARG A 42 5.80 -15.37 6.27
C ARG A 42 5.09 -15.57 4.92
N ILE A 43 5.51 -14.86 3.87
CA ILE A 43 5.02 -15.10 2.51
C ILE A 43 5.46 -16.49 2.03
N GLU A 44 6.72 -16.86 2.23
CA GLU A 44 7.27 -18.18 1.85
C GLU A 44 6.61 -19.35 2.59
N GLU A 45 6.18 -19.15 3.83
CA GLU A 45 5.47 -20.13 4.67
C GLU A 45 3.96 -20.16 4.40
N SER A 46 3.43 -19.17 3.68
CA SER A 46 2.02 -19.10 3.30
C SER A 46 1.70 -19.88 2.04
N ASP A 47 0.41 -20.20 1.87
CA ASP A 47 -0.15 -20.77 0.64
C ASP A 47 -0.64 -19.69 -0.34
N ALA A 48 0.00 -18.52 -0.36
CA ALA A 48 -0.36 -17.46 -1.30
C ALA A 48 0.02 -17.86 -2.74
N ASP A 49 -0.85 -17.57 -3.69
CA ASP A 49 -0.61 -17.73 -5.13
C ASP A 49 -0.08 -16.44 -5.76
N LEU A 50 -0.28 -15.29 -5.10
CA LEU A 50 -0.07 -13.96 -5.67
C LEU A 50 0.30 -12.91 -4.61
N ILE A 51 1.15 -11.95 -4.97
CA ILE A 51 1.34 -10.70 -4.22
C ILE A 51 0.65 -9.56 -4.97
N ILE A 52 -0.28 -8.85 -4.33
CA ILE A 52 -0.91 -7.65 -4.92
C ILE A 52 -0.29 -6.40 -4.28
N VAL A 53 0.39 -5.59 -5.08
CA VAL A 53 1.06 -4.36 -4.64
C VAL A 53 0.23 -3.14 -5.04
N TYR A 54 -0.23 -2.36 -4.06
CA TYR A 54 -0.73 -1.01 -4.27
C TYR A 54 0.37 0.00 -3.93
N SER A 55 0.86 0.72 -4.92
CA SER A 55 1.98 1.65 -4.73
C SER A 55 1.56 3.12 -4.83
N THR A 56 1.86 3.87 -3.77
CA THR A 56 1.72 5.34 -3.78
C THR A 56 2.80 6.05 -4.58
N THR A 57 3.92 5.38 -4.87
CA THR A 57 5.01 5.91 -5.71
C THR A 57 4.81 5.62 -7.19
N TRP A 58 3.75 4.92 -7.56
CA TRP A 58 3.26 4.86 -8.95
C TRP A 58 2.00 5.72 -9.12
N PRO A 59 2.14 7.05 -9.34
CA PRO A 59 1.00 7.91 -9.58
C PRO A 59 0.41 7.69 -10.98
N SER A 60 -0.91 7.55 -11.05
CA SER A 60 -1.65 7.62 -12.32
C SER A 60 -2.55 8.86 -12.37
N VAL A 61 -2.75 9.39 -13.58
CA VAL A 61 -3.53 10.63 -13.82
C VAL A 61 -4.87 10.30 -14.48
N VAL A 62 -4.88 9.34 -15.42
CA VAL A 62 -6.07 8.91 -16.16
C VAL A 62 -6.43 7.50 -15.72
N GLY A 63 -7.38 7.42 -14.79
CA GLY A 63 -7.84 6.16 -14.20
C GLY A 63 -6.75 5.40 -13.43
N HIS A 64 -7.07 4.16 -13.09
CA HIS A 64 -6.15 3.21 -12.46
C HIS A 64 -5.35 2.46 -13.52
N GLN A 65 -4.08 2.20 -13.25
CA GLN A 65 -3.20 1.45 -14.12
C GLN A 65 -2.73 0.20 -13.40
N ILE A 66 -2.70 -0.93 -14.11
CA ILE A 66 -2.32 -2.23 -13.55
C ILE A 66 -1.22 -2.80 -14.44
N GLN A 67 -0.06 -3.15 -13.87
CA GLN A 67 1.04 -3.75 -14.63
C GLN A 67 0.65 -5.16 -15.07
N ALA A 68 0.77 -5.46 -16.36
CA ALA A 68 0.40 -6.75 -16.94
C ALA A 68 1.51 -7.38 -17.81
N LEU A 69 2.67 -6.73 -17.95
CA LEU A 69 3.81 -7.31 -18.66
C LEU A 69 4.39 -8.47 -17.86
N LYS A 70 4.12 -9.69 -18.34
CA LYS A 70 4.45 -10.97 -17.68
C LYS A 70 5.87 -11.05 -17.12
N GLU A 71 6.86 -10.61 -17.89
CA GLU A 71 8.25 -10.54 -17.45
C GLU A 71 8.75 -9.11 -17.63
N SER A 72 8.98 -8.43 -16.51
CA SER A 72 9.49 -7.07 -16.48
C SER A 72 10.94 -7.08 -16.00
N ILE A 73 11.88 -6.80 -16.89
CA ILE A 73 13.32 -6.77 -16.60
C ILE A 73 13.85 -5.36 -16.80
N TRP A 74 14.48 -4.81 -15.76
CA TRP A 74 15.13 -3.50 -15.86
C TRP A 74 16.22 -3.33 -14.79
N THR A 75 16.93 -2.21 -14.86
CA THR A 75 17.76 -1.69 -13.76
C THR A 75 17.24 -0.33 -13.38
N HIS A 76 16.52 -0.27 -12.26
CA HIS A 76 15.95 0.96 -11.72
C HIS A 76 17.02 1.77 -10.98
N VAL A 77 16.92 3.08 -11.06
CA VAL A 77 17.72 4.01 -10.25
C VAL A 77 16.73 5.01 -9.68
N ASP A 78 16.71 5.11 -8.35
CA ASP A 78 15.83 6.07 -7.67
C ASP A 78 16.20 7.51 -8.02
N ASP A 79 15.21 8.38 -8.23
CA ASP A 79 15.42 9.77 -8.64
C ASP A 79 15.98 10.63 -7.51
N ASP A 80 15.50 10.47 -6.29
CA ASP A 80 15.96 11.21 -5.10
C ASP A 80 17.26 10.63 -4.50
N PHE A 81 17.42 9.31 -4.55
CA PHE A 81 18.46 8.54 -3.89
C PHE A 81 19.38 7.78 -4.85
N HIS A 82 19.53 8.27 -6.08
CA HIS A 82 20.40 7.67 -7.12
C HIS A 82 21.83 7.36 -6.65
N TYR A 83 22.35 8.12 -5.67
CA TYR A 83 23.68 7.93 -5.10
C TYR A 83 23.82 6.65 -4.25
N LEU A 84 22.72 6.04 -3.80
CA LEU A 84 22.73 4.79 -3.04
C LEU A 84 23.02 3.56 -3.94
N GLY A 85 22.77 3.67 -5.24
CA GLY A 85 23.06 2.62 -6.20
C GLY A 85 21.88 2.29 -7.13
N SER A 86 22.05 1.21 -7.89
CA SER A 86 21.06 0.72 -8.85
C SER A 86 20.35 -0.53 -8.32
N MET A 87 19.08 -0.69 -8.68
CA MET A 87 18.21 -1.80 -8.28
C MET A 87 17.86 -2.63 -9.53
N PRO A 88 18.66 -3.64 -9.89
CA PRO A 88 18.28 -4.58 -10.94
C PRO A 88 17.09 -5.42 -10.48
N TYR A 89 16.12 -5.62 -11.36
CA TYR A 89 14.99 -6.50 -11.11
C TYR A 89 14.63 -7.33 -12.34
N ASN A 90 14.10 -8.51 -12.08
CA ASN A 90 13.31 -9.30 -13.02
C ASN A 90 12.05 -9.69 -12.25
N PHE A 91 10.91 -9.06 -12.55
CA PHE A 91 9.64 -9.36 -11.88
C PHE A 91 8.76 -10.23 -12.75
N GLN A 92 8.22 -11.29 -12.14
CA GLN A 92 7.19 -12.13 -12.73
C GLN A 92 5.82 -11.57 -12.36
N ILE A 93 5.10 -11.07 -13.37
CA ILE A 93 3.77 -10.47 -13.21
C ILE A 93 2.70 -11.48 -13.64
N ASP A 94 1.65 -11.59 -12.83
CA ASP A 94 0.47 -12.39 -13.14
C ASP A 94 -0.43 -11.63 -14.13
N SER A 95 -0.07 -11.70 -15.41
CA SER A 95 -0.78 -10.99 -16.48
C SER A 95 -2.27 -11.33 -16.52
N ASP A 96 -2.62 -12.61 -16.37
CA ASP A 96 -4.02 -13.06 -16.38
C ASP A 96 -4.82 -12.45 -15.21
N PHE A 97 -4.23 -12.40 -14.00
CA PHE A 97 -4.84 -11.72 -12.87
C PHE A 97 -4.95 -10.20 -13.11
N SER A 98 -3.90 -9.56 -13.64
CA SER A 98 -3.89 -8.12 -13.92
C SER A 98 -5.01 -7.71 -14.89
N HIS A 99 -5.26 -8.52 -15.93
CA HIS A 99 -6.38 -8.30 -16.85
C HIS A 99 -7.75 -8.52 -16.20
N GLU A 100 -7.90 -9.55 -15.37
CA GLU A 100 -9.16 -9.77 -14.64
C GLU A 100 -9.42 -8.67 -13.61
N TYR A 101 -8.38 -8.18 -12.93
CA TYR A 101 -8.50 -7.05 -12.02
C TYR A 101 -8.91 -5.76 -12.75
N CYS A 102 -8.34 -5.50 -13.93
CA CYS A 102 -8.78 -4.40 -14.78
C CYS A 102 -10.27 -4.52 -15.16
N SER A 103 -10.69 -5.70 -15.61
CA SER A 103 -12.08 -6.03 -15.95
C SER A 103 -13.03 -5.89 -14.75
N ALA A 104 -12.63 -6.33 -13.55
CA ALA A 104 -13.40 -6.17 -12.32
C ALA A 104 -13.56 -4.69 -11.94
N ALA A 105 -12.49 -3.90 -12.05
CA ALA A 105 -12.54 -2.46 -11.80
C ALA A 105 -13.50 -1.74 -12.76
N GLU A 106 -13.45 -2.06 -14.05
CA GLU A 106 -14.36 -1.51 -15.07
C GLU A 106 -15.82 -1.90 -14.81
N LYS A 107 -16.09 -3.16 -14.44
CA LYS A 107 -17.44 -3.64 -14.05
C LYS A 107 -17.99 -2.87 -12.84
N ARG A 108 -17.12 -2.45 -11.93
CA ARG A 108 -17.47 -1.60 -10.78
C ARG A 108 -17.56 -0.11 -11.11
N GLY A 109 -17.44 0.29 -12.38
CA GLY A 109 -17.60 1.67 -12.84
C GLY A 109 -16.34 2.53 -12.77
N LEU A 110 -15.18 1.94 -12.49
CA LEU A 110 -13.90 2.63 -12.53
C LEU A 110 -13.38 2.76 -13.96
N HIS A 111 -12.58 3.79 -14.22
CA HIS A 111 -11.70 3.80 -15.39
C HIS A 111 -10.40 3.12 -14.99
N ALA A 112 -10.10 1.99 -15.62
CA ALA A 112 -8.87 1.24 -15.41
C ALA A 112 -8.26 0.86 -16.77
N ARG A 113 -6.98 0.55 -16.79
CA ARG A 113 -6.30 -0.07 -17.93
C ARG A 113 -5.11 -0.87 -17.48
N THR A 114 -4.74 -1.88 -18.26
CA THR A 114 -3.42 -2.50 -18.09
C THR A 114 -2.33 -1.66 -18.74
N VAL A 115 -1.11 -1.77 -18.21
CA VAL A 115 0.12 -1.32 -18.86
C VAL A 115 0.95 -2.56 -19.14
N GLU A 116 1.33 -2.75 -20.40
CA GLU A 116 1.94 -3.99 -20.86
C GLU A 116 2.92 -3.69 -22.00
N TYR A 117 4.05 -3.07 -21.66
CA TYR A 117 5.09 -2.76 -22.63
C TYR A 117 6.48 -2.83 -22.02
N GLU A 118 7.45 -3.29 -22.81
CA GLU A 118 8.85 -3.37 -22.41
C GLU A 118 9.42 -2.00 -22.07
N GLY A 119 10.20 -1.93 -20.99
CA GLY A 119 10.78 -0.67 -20.52
C GLY A 119 9.80 0.22 -19.73
N PHE A 120 8.62 -0.29 -19.34
CA PHE A 120 7.77 0.38 -18.37
C PHE A 120 8.57 0.67 -17.08
N PRO A 121 8.62 1.92 -16.60
CA PRO A 121 9.36 2.26 -15.39
C PRO A 121 8.54 1.88 -14.15
N ILE A 122 8.69 0.65 -13.68
CA ILE A 122 8.14 0.23 -12.38
C ILE A 122 8.75 1.14 -11.30
N ASP A 123 7.89 1.70 -10.46
CA ASP A 123 8.25 2.72 -9.49
C ASP A 123 9.15 2.19 -8.37
N THR A 124 9.95 3.07 -7.74
CA THR A 124 10.87 2.72 -6.64
C THR A 124 10.21 1.86 -5.59
N GLY A 125 9.04 2.28 -5.08
CA GLY A 125 8.40 1.58 -3.97
C GLY A 125 8.05 0.14 -4.32
N SER A 126 7.49 -0.11 -5.50
CA SER A 126 7.22 -1.48 -5.96
C SER A 126 8.50 -2.28 -6.16
N VAL A 127 9.55 -1.65 -6.71
CA VAL A 127 10.87 -2.32 -6.88
C VAL A 127 11.44 -2.72 -5.52
N VAL A 128 11.46 -1.81 -4.54
CA VAL A 128 11.97 -2.07 -3.19
C VAL A 128 11.15 -3.15 -2.50
N ALA A 129 9.83 -3.03 -2.49
CA ALA A 129 8.95 -3.97 -1.83
C ALA A 129 9.11 -5.39 -2.40
N LEU A 130 9.04 -5.57 -3.71
CA LEU A 130 9.17 -6.90 -4.32
C LEU A 130 10.60 -7.47 -4.21
N SER A 131 11.63 -6.64 -4.32
CA SER A 131 13.03 -7.09 -4.14
C SER A 131 13.31 -7.58 -2.72
N LEU A 132 12.60 -7.04 -1.72
CA LEU A 132 12.76 -7.43 -0.32
C LEU A 132 11.80 -8.55 0.11
N LEU A 133 10.57 -8.58 -0.41
CA LEU A 133 9.53 -9.52 -0.01
C LEU A 133 9.50 -10.80 -0.86
N ASN A 134 9.97 -10.75 -2.11
CA ASN A 134 9.89 -11.85 -3.05
C ASN A 134 11.09 -11.86 -4.04
N PRO A 135 12.35 -11.85 -3.55
CA PRO A 135 13.54 -11.71 -4.39
C PRO A 135 13.70 -12.80 -5.45
N ASP A 136 13.21 -14.01 -5.16
CA ASP A 136 13.36 -15.18 -6.04
C ASP A 136 12.17 -15.37 -7.00
N ASN A 137 11.21 -14.43 -7.04
CA ASN A 137 9.94 -14.56 -7.77
C ASN A 137 9.22 -15.89 -7.52
N ARG A 138 9.17 -16.32 -6.26
CA ARG A 138 8.55 -17.61 -5.89
C ARG A 138 7.08 -17.66 -6.30
N ILE A 139 6.39 -16.54 -6.12
CA ILE A 139 5.01 -16.32 -6.58
C ILE A 139 4.96 -15.06 -7.45
N PRO A 140 4.09 -14.98 -8.45
CA PRO A 140 3.98 -13.78 -9.27
C PRO A 140 3.40 -12.60 -8.46
N ALA A 141 3.55 -11.40 -9.01
CA ALA A 141 2.98 -10.18 -8.46
C ALA A 141 1.96 -9.53 -9.40
N CYS A 142 1.07 -8.70 -8.86
CA CYS A 142 0.25 -7.75 -9.59
C CYS A 142 0.49 -6.38 -8.96
N ILE A 143 0.86 -5.38 -9.75
CA ILE A 143 1.13 -4.03 -9.27
C ILE A 143 0.02 -3.11 -9.77
N VAL A 144 -0.56 -2.28 -8.90
CA VAL A 144 -1.60 -1.30 -9.22
C VAL A 144 -1.18 0.10 -8.78
N SER A 145 -1.50 1.08 -9.61
CA SER A 145 -1.16 2.48 -9.41
C SER A 145 -2.06 3.18 -8.40
N SER A 146 -1.55 4.25 -7.81
CA SER A 146 -2.33 5.21 -7.01
C SER A 146 -2.79 6.37 -7.90
N ASN A 147 -4.07 6.36 -8.31
CA ASN A 147 -4.64 7.47 -9.07
C ASN A 147 -4.63 8.76 -8.22
N MET A 148 -4.00 9.81 -8.72
CA MET A 148 -3.86 11.11 -8.04
C MET A 148 -5.22 11.74 -7.72
N TYR A 149 -6.20 11.57 -8.60
CA TYR A 149 -7.54 12.16 -8.47
C TYR A 149 -8.57 11.26 -7.78
N ALA A 150 -8.24 9.98 -7.53
CA ALA A 150 -9.14 9.08 -6.82
C ALA A 150 -9.41 9.59 -5.40
N ASN A 151 -10.69 9.67 -5.05
CA ASN A 151 -11.16 9.95 -3.69
C ASN A 151 -11.35 8.63 -2.91
N ARG A 152 -11.93 8.71 -1.71
CA ARG A 152 -12.21 7.53 -0.88
C ARG A 152 -13.05 6.50 -1.62
N SER A 153 -14.20 6.90 -2.16
CA SER A 153 -15.12 6.00 -2.87
C SER A 153 -14.44 5.28 -4.04
N GLU A 154 -13.67 6.01 -4.87
CA GLU A 154 -12.94 5.41 -5.99
C GLU A 154 -11.89 4.39 -5.51
N THR A 155 -11.18 4.72 -4.43
CA THR A 155 -10.15 3.85 -3.84
C THR A 155 -10.73 2.59 -3.16
N ILE A 156 -11.86 2.74 -2.46
CA ILE A 156 -12.59 1.61 -1.86
C ILE A 156 -13.07 0.65 -2.96
N VAL A 157 -13.70 1.18 -4.01
CA VAL A 157 -14.19 0.37 -5.13
C VAL A 157 -13.03 -0.37 -5.83
N LEU A 158 -11.85 0.26 -5.93
CA LEU A 158 -10.64 -0.37 -6.47
C LEU A 158 -10.17 -1.55 -5.60
N GLY A 159 -10.22 -1.41 -4.27
CA GLY A 159 -9.86 -2.48 -3.34
C GLY A 159 -10.83 -3.66 -3.43
N LYS A 160 -12.14 -3.40 -3.53
CA LYS A 160 -13.17 -4.43 -3.74
C LYS A 160 -13.03 -5.14 -5.08
N ALA A 161 -12.67 -4.43 -6.15
CA ALA A 161 -12.38 -5.03 -7.45
C ALA A 161 -11.20 -6.03 -7.40
N ALA A 162 -10.21 -5.83 -6.51
CA ALA A 162 -9.13 -6.79 -6.33
C ALA A 162 -9.65 -8.11 -5.75
N ASN A 163 -10.57 -8.01 -4.77
CA ASN A 163 -11.21 -9.16 -4.15
C ASN A 163 -12.08 -9.94 -5.16
N ASP A 164 -12.87 -9.24 -5.99
CA ASP A 164 -13.64 -9.88 -7.06
C ASP A 164 -12.76 -10.71 -8.00
N ALA A 165 -11.60 -10.17 -8.41
CA ALA A 165 -10.66 -10.87 -9.27
C ALA A 165 -10.05 -12.11 -8.58
N LEU A 166 -9.72 -12.02 -7.29
CA LEU A 166 -9.23 -13.15 -6.50
C LEU A 166 -10.27 -14.27 -6.41
N VAL A 167 -11.52 -13.92 -6.09
CA VAL A 167 -12.63 -14.88 -6.00
C VAL A 167 -12.91 -15.51 -7.36
N SER A 168 -12.91 -14.72 -8.44
CA SER A 168 -13.12 -15.18 -9.83
C SER A 168 -12.06 -16.22 -10.24
N GLN A 169 -10.81 -16.03 -9.83
CA GLN A 169 -9.71 -16.95 -10.17
C GLN A 169 -9.44 -18.03 -9.12
N GLY A 170 -10.12 -17.99 -7.98
CA GLY A 170 -9.87 -18.90 -6.85
C GLY A 170 -8.45 -18.82 -6.30
N LYS A 171 -7.83 -17.63 -6.36
CA LYS A 171 -6.44 -17.40 -5.93
C LYS A 171 -6.38 -16.82 -4.53
N LYS A 172 -5.42 -17.28 -3.75
CA LYS A 172 -5.06 -16.68 -2.46
C LYS A 172 -3.97 -15.64 -2.63
N ALA A 173 -4.06 -14.52 -1.91
CA ALA A 173 -3.08 -13.44 -2.02
C ALA A 173 -2.55 -12.93 -0.69
N VAL A 174 -1.34 -12.38 -0.76
CA VAL A 174 -0.85 -11.39 0.20
C VAL A 174 -0.99 -10.02 -0.45
N VAL A 175 -1.59 -9.06 0.26
CA VAL A 175 -1.69 -7.68 -0.23
C VAL A 175 -0.60 -6.83 0.40
N VAL A 176 0.03 -5.96 -0.38
CA VAL A 176 1.14 -5.10 0.03
C VAL A 176 0.81 -3.68 -0.36
N VAL A 177 0.70 -2.81 0.64
CA VAL A 177 0.60 -1.38 0.46
C VAL A 177 1.98 -0.76 0.62
N VAL A 178 2.41 -0.05 -0.42
CA VAL A 178 3.68 0.67 -0.42
C VAL A 178 3.44 2.15 -0.19
N SER A 179 3.75 2.61 1.02
CA SER A 179 3.61 4.00 1.40
C SER A 179 4.42 4.35 2.65
N SER A 180 4.85 5.60 2.74
CA SER A 180 5.38 6.18 3.96
C SER A 180 4.23 6.60 4.88
N LEU A 181 4.46 6.64 6.19
CA LEU A 181 3.58 7.33 7.13
C LEU A 181 3.69 8.86 6.88
N SER A 182 4.48 9.57 7.69
CA SER A 182 4.82 10.96 7.40
C SER A 182 5.80 11.06 6.22
N ASN A 183 5.40 11.73 5.14
CA ASN A 183 6.28 11.96 3.99
C ASN A 183 6.92 13.36 4.00
N ARG A 184 7.61 13.75 5.07
CA ARG A 184 8.38 15.00 5.10
C ARG A 184 9.86 14.65 5.18
N MET A 185 10.58 14.88 4.09
CA MET A 185 12.00 14.54 3.98
C MET A 185 12.89 15.75 4.25
N PHE A 186 14.13 15.50 4.67
CA PHE A 186 15.15 16.54 4.67
C PHE A 186 15.44 16.98 3.23
N THR A 187 15.66 18.28 3.04
CA THR A 187 16.00 18.86 1.72
C THR A 187 17.50 19.01 1.51
N GLU A 188 18.29 18.65 2.51
CA GLU A 188 19.74 18.72 2.52
C GLU A 188 20.30 17.30 2.73
N HIS A 189 21.54 17.09 2.33
CA HIS A 189 22.21 15.82 2.63
C HIS A 189 22.41 15.71 4.13
N ILE A 190 22.09 14.54 4.67
CA ILE A 190 22.33 14.19 6.07
C ILE A 190 23.34 13.05 6.13
N ASP A 191 24.09 12.95 7.24
CA ASP A 191 24.74 11.69 7.58
C ASP A 191 23.64 10.66 7.90
N PRO A 192 23.61 9.50 7.22
CA PRO A 192 22.61 8.47 7.50
C PRO A 192 22.50 8.12 8.98
N SER A 193 23.60 8.14 9.74
CA SER A 193 23.60 7.84 11.17
C SER A 193 22.86 8.86 12.04
N GLU A 194 22.61 10.06 11.53
CA GLU A 194 21.86 11.15 12.20
C GLU A 194 20.40 11.27 11.75
N ASP A 195 19.94 10.35 10.90
CA ASP A 195 18.57 10.33 10.39
C ASP A 195 17.55 10.17 11.52
N ARG A 196 16.43 10.88 11.37
CA ARG A 196 15.37 11.00 12.37
C ARG A 196 14.11 11.52 11.70
N ILE A 197 12.96 11.31 12.33
CA ILE A 197 11.70 11.90 11.85
C ILE A 197 11.82 13.43 11.82
N HIS A 198 11.48 14.03 10.68
CA HIS A 198 11.74 15.45 10.42
C HIS A 198 11.04 16.38 11.43
N SER A 199 9.86 16.01 11.94
CA SER A 199 9.09 16.84 12.87
C SER A 199 8.52 15.99 14.00
N SER A 200 8.60 16.48 15.24
CA SER A 200 7.96 15.83 16.40
C SER A 200 6.46 15.64 16.19
N LYS A 201 5.80 16.62 15.55
CA LYS A 201 4.39 16.51 15.19
C LYS A 201 4.14 15.39 14.19
N ASP A 202 5.02 15.23 13.20
CA ASP A 202 4.89 14.14 12.24
C ASP A 202 5.09 12.78 12.96
N ASN A 203 6.02 12.69 13.92
CA ASN A 203 6.21 11.51 14.77
C ASN A 203 4.98 11.17 15.64
N GLU A 204 4.40 12.15 16.32
CA GLU A 204 3.16 11.96 17.12
C GLU A 204 2.02 11.38 16.28
N TRP A 205 1.89 11.83 15.02
CA TRP A 205 0.88 11.28 14.10
C TRP A 205 1.22 9.88 13.62
N ASN A 206 2.50 9.60 13.35
CA ASN A 206 2.94 8.26 12.99
C ASN A 206 2.64 7.27 14.11
N GLU A 207 3.03 7.60 15.35
CA GLU A 207 2.77 6.78 16.54
C GLU A 207 1.27 6.51 16.71
N LYS A 208 0.42 7.53 16.55
CA LYS A 208 -1.03 7.34 16.60
C LYS A 208 -1.54 6.40 15.50
N ILE A 209 -1.06 6.52 14.26
CA ILE A 209 -1.44 5.59 13.18
C ILE A 209 -0.97 4.17 13.49
N LEU A 210 0.23 4.03 14.04
CA LEU A 210 0.80 2.73 14.43
C LEU A 210 0.00 2.06 15.55
N GLU A 211 -0.58 2.82 16.49
CA GLU A 211 -1.51 2.28 17.49
C GLU A 211 -2.75 1.65 16.84
N PHE A 212 -3.37 2.31 15.85
CA PHE A 212 -4.50 1.72 15.11
C PHE A 212 -4.10 0.44 14.38
N PHE A 213 -2.93 0.42 13.76
CA PHE A 213 -2.42 -0.77 13.10
C PHE A 213 -2.15 -1.90 14.09
N ALA A 214 -1.47 -1.63 15.21
CA ALA A 214 -1.15 -2.61 16.23
C ALA A 214 -2.42 -3.20 16.88
N ASP A 215 -3.44 -2.38 17.08
CA ASP A 215 -4.74 -2.81 17.61
C ASP A 215 -5.61 -3.53 16.56
N GLY A 216 -5.15 -3.66 15.30
CA GLY A 216 -5.93 -4.28 14.23
C GLY A 216 -7.14 -3.46 13.75
N ARG A 217 -7.19 -2.17 14.12
CA ARG A 217 -8.32 -1.26 13.87
C ARG A 217 -8.23 -0.61 12.48
N LEU A 218 -8.13 -1.45 11.45
CA LEU A 218 -7.94 -1.04 10.06
C LEU A 218 -9.13 -0.22 9.54
N GLU A 219 -10.37 -0.61 9.86
CA GLU A 219 -11.54 0.13 9.39
C GLU A 219 -11.64 1.49 10.09
N ASP A 220 -11.37 1.56 11.39
CA ASP A 220 -11.27 2.84 12.08
C ASP A 220 -10.24 3.74 11.41
N LEU A 221 -9.06 3.21 11.06
CA LEU A 221 -8.03 3.96 10.33
C LEU A 221 -8.51 4.45 8.96
N SER A 222 -9.26 3.60 8.23
CA SER A 222 -9.87 3.95 6.94
C SER A 222 -10.90 5.08 7.07
N GLN A 223 -11.59 5.16 8.21
CA GLN A 223 -12.69 6.08 8.50
C GLN A 223 -12.26 7.37 9.20
N LEU A 224 -11.02 7.45 9.72
CA LEU A 224 -10.45 8.64 10.39
C LEU A 224 -10.33 9.89 9.49
N SER A 225 -11.04 9.96 8.37
CA SER A 225 -10.97 11.06 7.42
C SER A 225 -11.71 12.32 7.91
N ARG A 226 -12.93 12.27 8.46
CA ARG A 226 -13.74 13.50 8.63
C ARG A 226 -13.49 14.29 9.92
N GLU A 227 -13.53 13.64 11.08
CA GLU A 227 -13.38 14.34 12.38
C GLU A 227 -11.93 14.80 12.63
N ILE A 228 -10.97 14.02 12.15
CA ILE A 228 -9.56 14.29 12.30
C ILE A 228 -9.07 15.31 11.27
N HIS A 229 -9.59 15.38 10.03
CA HIS A 229 -9.25 16.46 9.08
C HIS A 229 -9.51 17.87 9.66
N GLY A 230 -10.48 18.03 10.55
CA GLY A 230 -10.74 19.30 11.24
C GLY A 230 -9.72 19.67 12.32
N GLN A 231 -9.08 18.66 12.95
CA GLN A 231 -8.08 18.84 14.02
C GLN A 231 -6.63 18.78 13.50
N ILE A 232 -6.41 18.11 12.38
CA ILE A 232 -5.12 17.97 11.71
C ILE A 232 -4.85 19.17 10.81
N ARG A 233 -3.95 20.07 11.24
CA ARG A 233 -3.31 21.08 10.37
C ARG A 233 -2.28 20.46 9.39
N VAL A 234 -2.59 19.35 8.76
CA VAL A 234 -1.79 18.69 7.72
C VAL A 234 -2.75 18.22 6.64
N GLN A 235 -2.99 19.07 5.65
CA GLN A 235 -3.74 18.71 4.45
C GLN A 235 -2.89 17.79 3.58
N LYS A 236 -2.86 16.49 3.90
CA LYS A 236 -2.30 15.47 3.00
C LYS A 236 -3.37 14.43 2.71
N VAL A 237 -4.27 14.75 1.78
CA VAL A 237 -5.33 13.87 1.25
C VAL A 237 -4.78 12.53 0.74
N VAL A 238 -3.48 12.47 0.40
CA VAL A 238 -2.79 11.23 -0.01
C VAL A 238 -2.58 10.24 1.14
N ALA A 239 -2.55 10.70 2.40
CA ALA A 239 -2.18 9.87 3.56
C ALA A 239 -3.13 8.67 3.81
N TYR A 240 -4.38 8.75 3.36
CA TYR A 240 -5.39 7.73 3.65
C TYR A 240 -5.73 6.79 2.50
N LYS A 241 -5.38 7.10 1.24
CA LYS A 241 -5.62 6.15 0.12
C LYS A 241 -5.00 4.76 0.37
N PRO A 242 -3.77 4.66 0.92
CA PRO A 242 -3.20 3.39 1.35
C PRO A 242 -4.11 2.59 2.29
N ALA A 243 -4.66 3.25 3.33
CA ALA A 243 -5.53 2.62 4.31
C ALA A 243 -6.91 2.26 3.71
N TRP A 244 -7.46 3.11 2.85
CA TRP A 244 -8.72 2.84 2.15
C TRP A 244 -8.61 1.60 1.26
N TRP A 245 -7.56 1.53 0.43
CA TRP A 245 -7.37 0.38 -0.45
C TRP A 245 -7.13 -0.89 0.37
N LEU A 246 -6.28 -0.82 1.40
CA LEU A 246 -5.99 -1.96 2.28
C LEU A 246 -7.26 -2.48 2.97
N ALA A 247 -8.06 -1.59 3.58
CA ALA A 247 -9.31 -1.93 4.23
C ALA A 247 -10.32 -2.52 3.24
N ALA A 248 -10.49 -1.92 2.07
CA ALA A 248 -11.42 -2.42 1.06
C ALA A 248 -11.02 -3.77 0.47
N SER A 249 -9.72 -4.02 0.28
CA SER A 249 -9.24 -5.31 -0.22
C SER A 249 -9.39 -6.40 0.84
N MET A 250 -8.91 -6.15 2.07
CA MET A 250 -8.89 -7.15 3.15
C MET A 250 -10.26 -7.39 3.79
N GLY A 251 -11.14 -6.38 3.78
CA GLY A 251 -12.43 -6.37 4.47
C GLY A 251 -12.54 -5.15 5.39
N GLN A 252 -13.64 -4.41 5.26
CA GLN A 252 -13.93 -3.18 6.01
C GLN A 252 -14.45 -3.50 7.43
N HIS A 253 -13.58 -4.07 8.27
CA HIS A 253 -13.84 -4.38 9.68
C HIS A 253 -12.56 -4.26 10.52
N ASN A 254 -12.65 -4.41 11.84
CA ASN A 254 -11.49 -4.36 12.75
C ASN A 254 -11.03 -5.73 13.28
N ASN A 255 -11.40 -6.80 12.56
CA ASN A 255 -11.07 -8.17 12.95
C ASN A 255 -9.70 -8.58 12.41
N TYR A 256 -8.66 -7.90 12.88
CA TYR A 256 -7.28 -8.16 12.48
C TYR A 256 -6.37 -8.26 13.71
N ASP A 257 -5.38 -9.14 13.65
CA ASP A 257 -4.22 -9.11 14.54
C ASP A 257 -3.14 -8.27 13.87
N GLY A 258 -2.82 -7.14 14.49
CA GLY A 258 -1.84 -6.18 14.00
C GLY A 258 -0.47 -6.32 14.64
N GLU A 259 0.57 -6.24 13.82
CA GLU A 259 1.95 -6.27 14.29
C GLU A 259 2.76 -5.18 13.58
N VAL A 260 3.32 -4.25 14.36
CA VAL A 260 4.31 -3.29 13.88
C VAL A 260 5.69 -3.91 14.07
N LEU A 261 6.29 -4.41 12.98
CA LEU A 261 7.59 -5.09 13.03
C LEU A 261 8.75 -4.11 13.17
N ALA A 262 8.63 -2.93 12.56
CA ALA A 262 9.59 -1.83 12.68
C ALA A 262 8.94 -0.49 12.35
N TYR A 263 9.41 0.58 13.02
CA TYR A 263 9.09 1.97 12.71
C TYR A 263 10.35 2.82 12.87
N GLU A 264 10.81 3.43 11.79
CA GLU A 264 12.10 4.10 11.71
C GLU A 264 12.04 5.32 10.78
N ALA A 265 13.04 6.18 10.88
CA ALA A 265 13.21 7.29 9.95
C ALA A 265 13.78 6.81 8.61
N LEU A 266 13.34 7.44 7.51
CA LEU A 266 13.88 7.26 6.16
C LEU A 266 14.04 8.64 5.52
N HIS A 267 15.22 9.23 5.70
CA HIS A 267 15.60 10.57 5.26
C HIS A 267 14.62 11.66 5.74
N GLY A 268 14.23 11.61 7.02
CA GLY A 268 13.21 12.51 7.59
C GLY A 268 11.79 11.96 7.58
N SER A 269 11.46 11.09 6.62
CA SER A 269 10.13 10.48 6.53
C SER A 269 9.94 9.37 7.57
N GLY A 270 8.68 8.97 7.81
CA GLY A 270 8.35 7.83 8.67
C GLY A 270 8.14 6.57 7.85
N GLY A 271 9.02 5.58 8.02
CA GLY A 271 8.89 4.26 7.42
C GLY A 271 8.47 3.21 8.44
N ALA A 272 7.51 2.37 8.09
CA ALA A 272 7.09 1.28 8.96
C ALA A 272 6.83 0.01 8.16
N VAL A 273 7.21 -1.14 8.74
CA VAL A 273 6.83 -2.46 8.24
C VAL A 273 5.81 -3.03 9.21
N ILE A 274 4.60 -3.24 8.70
CA ILE A 274 3.43 -3.63 9.50
C ILE A 274 2.77 -4.81 8.82
N GLN A 275 2.30 -5.78 9.61
CA GLN A 275 1.44 -6.86 9.16
C GLN A 275 0.06 -6.77 9.82
N LEU A 276 -0.98 -7.03 9.02
CA LEU A 276 -2.34 -7.28 9.49
C LEU A 276 -2.75 -8.69 9.09
N THR A 277 -3.14 -9.50 10.06
CA THR A 277 -3.60 -10.89 9.82
C THR A 277 -5.08 -10.96 10.15
N PRO A 278 -5.97 -11.45 9.26
CA PRO A 278 -7.38 -11.66 9.60
C PRO A 278 -7.52 -12.50 10.87
N SER A 279 -8.33 -12.04 11.82
CA SER A 279 -8.56 -12.72 13.09
C SER A 279 -10.06 -12.90 13.36
N SER A 280 -10.41 -13.81 14.26
CA SER A 280 -11.81 -14.03 14.67
C SER A 280 -12.25 -13.13 15.84
N GLY A 281 -11.34 -12.29 16.36
CA GLY A 281 -11.60 -11.39 17.48
C GLY A 281 -12.29 -10.10 17.02
N SER A 282 -13.33 -9.68 17.73
CA SER A 282 -14.01 -8.39 17.49
C SER A 282 -13.39 -7.32 18.39
N PHE A 283 -12.64 -6.39 17.79
CA PHE A 283 -12.35 -5.10 18.43
C PHE A 283 -13.43 -4.11 18.06
N GLY A 284 -14.46 -4.03 18.92
CA GLY A 284 -15.47 -2.99 18.95
C GLY A 284 -16.02 -2.62 17.57
N ASP A 285 -17.00 -3.40 17.09
CA ASP A 285 -17.75 -3.08 15.88
C ASP A 285 -18.46 -1.73 16.05
N LYS A 286 -17.79 -0.66 15.64
CA LYS A 286 -18.43 0.65 15.48
C LYS A 286 -19.09 0.64 14.12
N GLU A 287 -20.40 0.82 14.10
CA GLU A 287 -21.09 1.15 12.85
C GLU A 287 -20.62 2.54 12.40
N PHE A 288 -20.09 2.61 11.18
CA PHE A 288 -19.67 3.86 10.56
C PHE A 288 -20.73 4.33 9.57
N ASP A 289 -21.14 5.60 9.69
CA ASP A 289 -22.14 6.23 8.81
C ASP A 289 -21.58 6.65 7.43
N GLU A 290 -20.33 6.30 7.08
CA GLU A 290 -19.81 6.61 5.75
C GLU A 290 -20.31 5.62 4.70
N ASP A 291 -20.76 6.14 3.56
CA ASP A 291 -21.27 5.36 2.44
C ASP A 291 -20.30 4.24 2.02
N ASP A 292 -20.71 2.99 2.21
CA ASP A 292 -20.00 1.83 1.68
C ASP A 292 -20.33 1.67 0.19
N VAL A 293 -19.41 2.15 -0.67
CA VAL A 293 -19.65 2.26 -2.11
C VAL A 293 -19.30 0.95 -2.81
N GLU A 294 -20.28 0.35 -3.49
CA GLU A 294 -20.08 -0.87 -4.31
C GLU A 294 -19.66 -0.56 -5.75
N TYR A 295 -20.27 0.46 -6.34
CA TYR A 295 -20.05 0.90 -7.72
C TYR A 295 -19.73 2.38 -7.75
N TYR A 296 -18.68 2.75 -8.46
CA TYR A 296 -18.32 4.14 -8.66
C TYR A 296 -19.20 4.76 -9.74
N GLN A 297 -19.80 5.91 -9.44
CA GLN A 297 -20.69 6.65 -10.36
C GLN A 297 -20.23 8.11 -10.58
N GLY A 298 -18.96 8.40 -10.28
CA GLY A 298 -18.42 9.75 -10.24
C GLY A 298 -18.69 10.48 -8.92
N ASP A 299 -17.98 11.60 -8.70
CA ASP A 299 -18.13 12.40 -7.49
C ASP A 299 -19.47 13.15 -7.49
N ARG A 300 -20.41 12.68 -6.65
CA ARG A 300 -21.78 13.18 -6.54
C ARG A 300 -21.85 14.62 -5.99
N ASN A 301 -20.78 15.14 -5.40
CA ASN A 301 -20.78 16.44 -4.73
C ASN A 301 -20.31 17.60 -5.60
N VAL A 302 -19.84 17.35 -6.83
CA VAL A 302 -19.31 18.41 -7.72
C VAL A 302 -20.42 19.34 -8.23
N LEU A 303 -21.68 18.87 -8.25
CA LEU A 303 -22.84 19.64 -8.75
C LEU A 303 -23.81 20.09 -7.65
N ASN A 304 -23.57 19.77 -6.37
CA ASN A 304 -24.30 20.38 -5.26
C ASN A 304 -23.83 21.83 -5.09
N LYS A 305 -24.18 22.69 -6.06
CA LYS A 305 -24.26 24.12 -5.82
C LYS A 305 -25.25 24.30 -4.69
N GLY A 306 -24.77 24.76 -3.54
CA GLY A 306 -25.59 25.03 -2.37
C GLY A 306 -26.84 25.80 -2.79
N ASN A 307 -28.00 25.15 -2.69
CA ASN A 307 -29.25 25.87 -2.62
C ASN A 307 -29.27 26.50 -1.23
N HIS A 308 -29.04 27.82 -1.22
CA HIS A 308 -29.49 28.69 -0.16
C HIS A 308 -31.02 28.60 0.00
#